data_AF-A0A653T1C1-F1
#
_entry.id   AF-A0A653T1C1-F1
#
_cell.length_a   1.000
_cell.length_b   1.000
_cell.length_c   1.000
_cell.angle_alpha   90.00
_cell.angle_beta   90.00
_cell.angle_gamma   90.00
#
_symmetry.space_group_name_H-M   'P 1'
#
loop_
_entity.id
_entity.type
_entity.pdbx_description
1 polymer ?
#
loop_
_entity_poly.entity_id
_entity_poly.type
_entity_poly.pdbx_seq_one_letter_code
_entity_poly.pdbx_strand_id
1 'polypeptide(L)'
;MPKVRKLDQNGPMLSQVVLSPSSDGRVDLHISALVAGKKHDGRELHLGSQDLIRFAAYATTHGANVTSFMLADPYLAPIDPDEEGAVSDEMVRILREYGGSELVAAMGDEFEGMYVVGVDLISPTDGLHLSLRRRGFVETSVVQAAEVLLADAWRELHLS
;
A
#
# COMPACT_ATOMS: atom_id res chain seq x y z
N MET A 1 0.11 -35.62 31.32
CA MET A 1 0.82 -34.73 30.35
C MET A 1 1.86 -35.58 29.62
N PRO A 2 2.22 -35.33 28.34
CA PRO A 2 2.05 -34.11 27.51
C PRO A 2 1.33 -34.42 26.17
N LYS A 3 1.04 -33.54 25.19
CA LYS A 3 1.19 -32.09 24.96
C LYS A 3 0.16 -31.71 23.88
N VAL A 4 -0.44 -30.54 24.04
CA VAL A 4 -1.24 -29.81 23.04
C VAL A 4 -0.41 -29.56 21.76
N ARG A 5 -1.01 -29.66 20.57
CA ARG A 5 -0.63 -28.81 19.44
C ARG A 5 -1.83 -27.94 19.04
N LYS A 6 -1.60 -26.64 19.19
CA LYS A 6 -2.49 -25.53 18.87
C LYS A 6 -2.62 -25.37 17.35
N LEU A 7 -3.80 -24.90 16.97
CA LEU A 7 -4.18 -24.13 15.78
C LEU A 7 -3.05 -23.76 14.81
N ASP A 8 -3.18 -24.20 13.57
CA ASP A 8 -2.79 -23.39 12.41
C ASP A 8 -4.04 -22.61 11.95
N GLN A 9 -4.17 -21.38 12.43
CA GLN A 9 -5.07 -20.36 11.86
C GLN A 9 -4.22 -19.24 11.28
N ASN A 10 -3.41 -19.55 10.26
CA ASN A 10 -2.73 -18.54 9.46
C ASN A 10 -3.48 -18.37 8.13
N GLY A 11 -4.67 -17.79 8.20
CA GLY A 11 -5.21 -17.04 7.06
C GLY A 11 -4.56 -15.64 7.03
N PRO A 12 -4.51 -14.95 5.88
CA PRO A 12 -3.96 -13.60 5.81
C PRO A 12 -4.71 -12.68 6.79
N MET A 13 -3.97 -12.06 7.73
CA MET A 13 -4.54 -11.09 8.67
C MET A 13 -4.67 -9.74 7.96
N LEU A 14 -5.91 -9.37 7.64
CA LEU A 14 -6.25 -8.01 7.19
C LEU A 14 -5.89 -7.02 8.31
N SER A 15 -4.91 -6.17 8.08
CA SER A 15 -4.42 -5.19 9.06
C SER A 15 -4.73 -3.77 8.56
N GLN A 16 -4.82 -2.79 9.46
CA GLN A 16 -4.98 -1.39 9.07
C GLN A 16 -3.76 -0.63 9.55
N VAL A 17 -3.16 0.19 8.69
CA VAL A 17 -2.20 1.19 9.15
C VAL A 17 -2.96 2.19 9.97
N VAL A 18 -2.57 2.32 11.22
CA VAL A 18 -3.07 3.36 12.11
C VAL A 18 -1.90 4.28 12.37
N LEU A 19 -1.97 5.50 11.82
CA LEU A 19 -1.08 6.57 12.22
C LEU A 19 -1.30 6.84 13.72
N SER A 20 -0.35 6.44 14.56
CA SER A 20 -0.45 6.70 16.00
C SER A 20 0.46 7.90 16.31
N PRO A 21 -0.06 9.00 16.85
CA PRO A 21 0.82 10.11 17.24
C PRO A 21 1.81 9.63 18.30
N SER A 22 3.10 9.88 18.07
CA SER A 22 4.16 9.53 19.03
C SER A 22 4.22 10.56 20.16
N SER A 23 4.66 10.10 21.33
CA SER A 23 4.78 10.91 22.55
C SER A 23 5.78 12.08 22.44
N ASP A 24 6.59 12.14 21.38
CA ASP A 24 7.59 13.17 21.12
C ASP A 24 7.14 14.25 20.11
N GLY A 25 5.90 14.17 19.59
CA GLY A 25 5.37 15.08 18.57
C GLY A 25 5.72 14.68 17.14
N ARG A 26 6.32 13.50 16.91
CA ARG A 26 6.47 12.87 15.59
C ARG A 26 5.27 11.98 15.28
N VAL A 27 4.97 11.81 14.00
CA VAL A 27 3.97 10.82 13.55
C VAL A 27 4.71 9.49 13.39
N ASP A 28 4.49 8.55 14.32
CA ASP A 28 5.00 7.19 14.19
C ASP A 28 3.93 6.35 13.48
N LEU A 29 4.31 5.79 12.33
CA LEU A 29 3.43 4.94 11.53
C LEU A 29 3.49 3.52 12.10
N HIS A 30 2.39 3.06 12.67
CA HIS A 30 2.26 1.70 13.21
C HIS A 30 1.21 0.91 12.45
N ILE A 31 1.52 -0.33 12.10
CA ILE A 31 0.53 -1.25 11.55
C ILE A 31 -0.18 -1.90 12.73
N SER A 32 -1.43 -1.53 12.96
CA SER A 32 -2.24 -2.14 14.00
C SER A 32 -3.12 -3.23 13.39
N ALA A 33 -3.12 -4.41 14.01
CA ALA A 33 -4.11 -5.43 13.69
C ALA A 33 -5.53 -4.85 13.93
N LEU A 34 -6.40 -4.97 12.93
CA LEU A 34 -7.82 -4.61 13.06
C LEU A 34 -8.47 -5.56 14.07
N VAL A 35 -8.58 -5.12 15.32
CA VAL A 35 -9.38 -5.82 16.33
C VAL A 35 -10.78 -5.22 16.28
N ALA A 36 -11.76 -6.01 15.84
CA ALA A 36 -13.16 -5.61 15.80
C ALA A 36 -13.59 -5.00 17.15
N GLY A 37 -14.00 -3.72 17.13
CA GLY A 37 -14.51 -3.01 18.31
C GLY A 37 -13.49 -2.13 19.06
N LYS A 38 -12.21 -2.07 18.66
CA LYS A 38 -11.23 -1.16 19.26
C LYS A 38 -11.13 0.13 18.45
N LYS A 39 -11.50 1.26 19.05
CA LYS A 39 -11.27 2.59 18.47
C LYS A 39 -9.76 2.88 18.55
N HIS A 40 -9.13 3.13 17.42
CA HIS A 40 -7.75 3.59 17.37
C HIS A 40 -7.72 5.11 17.46
N ASP A 41 -6.86 5.68 18.33
CA ASP A 41 -6.69 7.14 18.51
C ASP A 41 -5.84 7.79 17.39
N GLY A 42 -5.90 7.23 16.17
CA GLY A 42 -5.15 7.66 15.01
C GLY A 42 -6.00 8.37 13.97
N ARG A 43 -5.39 9.25 13.17
CA ARG A 43 -6.04 9.84 11.98
C ARG A 43 -5.93 8.82 10.84
N GLU A 44 -7.04 8.47 10.23
CA GLU A 44 -7.04 7.53 9.10
C GLU A 44 -6.21 8.12 7.96
N LEU A 45 -5.26 7.32 7.48
CA LEU A 45 -4.41 7.77 6.41
C LEU A 45 -5.20 7.82 5.10
N HIS A 46 -5.19 8.97 4.43
CA HIS A 46 -5.82 9.14 3.13
C HIS A 46 -4.72 9.34 2.10
N LEU A 47 -4.63 8.41 1.15
CA LEU A 47 -3.66 8.42 0.07
C LEU A 47 -4.39 8.68 -1.26
N GLY A 48 -4.11 9.80 -1.90
CA GLY A 48 -4.56 10.05 -3.26
C GLY A 48 -3.84 9.12 -4.27
N SER A 49 -4.32 9.10 -5.50
CA SER A 49 -3.69 8.30 -6.56
C SER A 49 -2.22 8.70 -6.79
N GLN A 50 -1.91 9.99 -6.72
CA GLN A 50 -0.53 10.47 -6.80
C GLN A 50 0.32 10.01 -5.61
N ASP A 51 -0.24 9.95 -4.41
CA ASP A 51 0.49 9.50 -3.22
C ASP A 51 0.82 8.01 -3.32
N LEU A 52 -0.13 7.20 -3.82
CA LEU A 52 0.10 5.77 -4.09
C LEU A 52 1.15 5.57 -5.18
N ILE A 53 1.14 6.36 -6.24
CA ILE A 53 2.16 6.28 -7.30
C ILE A 53 3.54 6.71 -6.78
N ARG A 54 3.61 7.79 -5.98
CA ARG A 54 4.86 8.24 -5.35
C ARG A 54 5.42 7.20 -4.40
N PHE A 55 4.55 6.58 -3.60
CA PHE A 55 4.93 5.46 -2.73
C PHE A 55 5.44 4.28 -3.55
N ALA A 56 4.76 3.90 -4.63
CA ALA A 56 5.17 2.82 -5.53
C ALA A 56 6.56 3.07 -6.14
N ALA A 57 6.83 4.31 -6.59
CA ALA A 57 8.11 4.72 -7.10
C ALA A 57 9.21 4.67 -6.02
N TYR A 58 8.91 5.18 -4.82
CA TYR A 58 9.82 5.12 -3.68
C TYR A 58 10.17 3.69 -3.29
N ALA A 59 9.17 2.80 -3.18
CA ALA A 59 9.40 1.41 -2.84
C ALA A 59 10.30 0.72 -3.89
N THR A 60 10.12 1.08 -5.17
CA THR A 60 10.94 0.57 -6.28
C THR A 60 12.40 0.99 -6.16
N THR A 61 12.67 2.26 -5.81
CA THR A 61 14.05 2.72 -5.60
C THR A 61 14.70 2.12 -4.36
N HIS A 62 13.89 1.57 -3.43
CA HIS A 62 14.32 0.90 -2.21
C HIS A 62 14.30 -0.63 -2.31
N GLY A 63 14.23 -1.18 -3.53
CA GLY A 63 14.43 -2.61 -3.79
C GLY A 63 13.18 -3.48 -3.73
N ALA A 64 12.00 -2.89 -3.56
CA ALA A 64 10.74 -3.58 -3.82
C ALA A 64 10.39 -3.57 -5.32
N ASN A 65 9.52 -4.48 -5.74
CA ASN A 65 8.93 -4.50 -7.08
C ASN A 65 7.43 -4.32 -6.93
N VAL A 66 6.86 -3.37 -7.65
CA VAL A 66 5.41 -3.23 -7.76
C VAL A 66 4.89 -4.35 -8.64
N THR A 67 3.88 -5.08 -8.16
CA THR A 67 3.26 -6.19 -8.90
C THR A 67 1.95 -5.79 -9.57
N SER A 68 1.19 -4.89 -8.94
CA SER A 68 -0.10 -4.45 -9.46
C SER A 68 -0.54 -3.12 -8.86
N PHE A 69 -1.35 -2.40 -9.62
CA PHE A 69 -2.15 -1.27 -9.15
C PHE A 69 -3.63 -1.69 -9.08
N MET A 70 -4.31 -1.28 -8.01
CA MET A 70 -5.77 -1.43 -7.91
C MET A 70 -6.43 -0.16 -8.43
N LEU A 71 -7.43 -0.30 -9.29
CA LEU A 71 -8.02 0.80 -10.04
C LEU A 71 -9.51 0.95 -9.74
N ALA A 72 -9.98 2.17 -9.87
CA ALA A 72 -11.39 2.49 -9.72
C ALA A 72 -11.81 3.58 -10.72
N ASP A 73 -13.10 3.60 -11.02
CA ASP A 73 -13.71 4.63 -11.85
C ASP A 73 -13.85 5.98 -11.10
N PRO A 74 -14.41 7.04 -11.73
CA PRO A 74 -14.62 8.33 -11.07
C PRO A 74 -15.56 8.31 -9.86
N TYR A 75 -16.36 7.26 -9.72
CA TYR A 75 -17.26 7.03 -8.60
C TYR A 75 -16.63 6.14 -7.51
N LEU A 76 -15.34 5.82 -7.65
CA LEU A 76 -14.59 4.89 -6.78
C LEU A 76 -15.20 3.48 -6.77
N ALA A 77 -15.89 3.09 -7.83
CA ALA A 77 -16.32 1.73 -8.05
C ALA A 77 -15.18 0.92 -8.68
N PRO A 78 -14.99 -0.36 -8.30
CA PRO A 78 -14.08 -1.24 -9.00
C PRO A 78 -14.42 -1.30 -10.49
N ILE A 79 -13.39 -1.26 -11.33
CA ILE A 79 -13.55 -1.47 -12.78
C ILE A 79 -13.58 -2.97 -13.11
N ASP A 80 -13.78 -3.30 -14.38
CA ASP A 80 -13.76 -4.70 -14.83
C ASP A 80 -12.38 -5.34 -14.54
N PRO A 81 -12.31 -6.58 -14.00
CA PRO A 81 -11.02 -7.18 -13.62
C PRO A 81 -10.06 -7.43 -14.80
N ASP A 82 -10.58 -7.73 -15.99
CA ASP A 82 -9.72 -7.96 -17.16
C ASP A 82 -9.15 -6.62 -17.66
N GLU A 83 -9.95 -5.55 -17.59
CA GLU A 83 -9.53 -4.18 -17.86
C GLU A 83 -8.50 -3.70 -16.82
N GLU A 84 -8.77 -3.92 -15.53
CA GLU A 84 -7.85 -3.58 -14.43
C GLU A 84 -6.50 -4.27 -14.63
N GLY A 85 -6.50 -5.56 -14.94
CA GLY A 85 -5.26 -6.30 -15.19
C GLY A 85 -4.43 -5.70 -16.31
N ALA A 86 -5.05 -5.41 -17.46
CA ALA A 86 -4.37 -4.83 -18.61
C ALA A 86 -3.81 -3.42 -18.32
N VAL A 87 -4.59 -2.56 -17.67
CA VAL A 87 -4.15 -1.20 -17.31
C VAL A 87 -3.07 -1.23 -16.23
N SER A 88 -3.25 -2.06 -15.20
CA SER A 88 -2.25 -2.25 -14.14
C SER A 88 -0.91 -2.71 -14.71
N ASP A 89 -0.90 -3.70 -15.61
CA ASP A 89 0.34 -4.19 -16.25
C ASP A 89 1.07 -3.07 -17.00
N GLU A 90 0.31 -2.24 -17.71
CA GLU A 90 0.86 -1.09 -18.44
C GLU A 90 1.40 -0.02 -17.48
N MET A 91 0.70 0.28 -16.40
CA MET A 91 1.16 1.22 -15.37
C MET A 91 2.44 0.72 -14.67
N VAL A 92 2.53 -0.58 -14.38
CA VAL A 92 3.74 -1.20 -13.82
C VAL A 92 4.90 -1.08 -14.81
N ARG A 93 4.65 -1.29 -16.11
CA ARG A 93 5.65 -1.08 -17.16
C ARG A 93 6.12 0.37 -17.19
N ILE A 94 5.21 1.35 -17.20
CA ILE A 94 5.53 2.78 -17.21
C ILE A 94 6.36 3.15 -15.98
N LEU A 95 5.93 2.73 -14.78
CA LEU A 95 6.67 2.99 -13.55
C LEU A 95 8.10 2.46 -13.62
N ARG A 96 8.28 1.23 -14.12
CA ARG A 96 9.58 0.57 -14.20
C ARG A 96 10.50 1.23 -15.22
N GLU A 97 9.96 1.63 -16.37
CA GLU A 97 10.76 2.14 -17.50
C GLU A 97 11.03 3.64 -17.41
N TYR A 98 10.07 4.43 -16.90
CA TYR A 98 10.11 5.89 -16.92
C TYR A 98 9.98 6.54 -15.53
N GLY A 99 9.61 5.77 -14.51
CA GLY A 99 9.52 6.25 -13.13
C GLY A 99 8.16 6.87 -12.78
N GLY A 100 8.02 7.25 -11.51
CA GLY A 100 6.74 7.70 -10.94
C GLY A 100 6.21 9.01 -11.53
N SER A 101 7.08 9.93 -11.94
CA SER A 101 6.65 11.20 -12.55
C SER A 101 5.96 10.99 -13.89
N GLU A 102 6.47 10.08 -14.71
CA GLU A 102 5.85 9.74 -16.00
C GLU A 102 4.51 9.04 -15.79
N LEU A 103 4.43 8.10 -14.84
CA LEU A 103 3.17 7.46 -14.51
C LEU A 103 2.11 8.46 -14.03
N VAL A 104 2.49 9.48 -13.24
CA VAL A 104 1.56 10.54 -12.84
C VAL A 104 1.07 11.36 -14.04
N ALA A 105 1.93 11.64 -15.03
CA ALA A 105 1.52 12.31 -16.26
C ALA A 105 0.55 11.43 -17.08
N ALA A 106 0.88 10.14 -17.24
CA ALA A 106 0.04 9.17 -17.95
C ALA A 106 -1.36 9.03 -17.31
N MET A 107 -1.49 9.18 -15.99
CA MET A 107 -2.81 9.21 -15.33
C MET A 107 -3.71 10.37 -15.79
N GLY A 108 -3.13 11.48 -16.24
CA GLY A 108 -3.88 12.63 -16.75
C GLY A 108 -4.25 12.50 -18.23
N ASP A 109 -3.42 11.81 -19.00
CA ASP A 109 -3.50 11.80 -20.47
C ASP A 109 -4.01 10.47 -21.04
N GLU A 110 -3.44 9.35 -20.59
CA GLU A 110 -3.72 8.00 -21.12
C GLU A 110 -4.77 7.25 -20.30
N PHE A 111 -4.80 7.45 -18.97
CA PHE A 111 -5.72 6.79 -18.05
C PHE A 111 -6.77 7.75 -17.47
N GLU A 112 -7.22 8.72 -18.28
CA GLU A 112 -8.18 9.73 -17.86
C GLU A 112 -9.44 9.07 -17.26
N GLY A 113 -9.86 9.54 -16.09
CA GLY A 113 -11.03 9.03 -15.38
C GLY A 113 -10.76 7.80 -14.50
N MET A 114 -9.54 7.25 -14.51
CA MET A 114 -9.15 6.19 -13.60
C MET A 114 -8.49 6.74 -12.34
N TYR A 115 -8.71 6.04 -11.23
CA TYR A 115 -8.11 6.35 -9.94
C TYR A 115 -7.34 5.16 -9.42
N VAL A 116 -6.07 5.38 -9.08
CA VAL A 116 -5.31 4.42 -8.27
C VAL A 116 -5.86 4.45 -6.85
N VAL A 117 -6.32 3.30 -6.37
CA VAL A 117 -6.90 3.11 -5.03
C VAL A 117 -6.12 2.12 -4.18
N GLY A 118 -5.13 1.45 -4.76
CA GLY A 118 -4.18 0.61 -4.03
C GLY A 118 -2.98 0.22 -4.88
N VAL A 119 -1.99 -0.35 -4.22
CA VAL A 119 -0.77 -0.86 -4.83
C VAL A 119 -0.32 -2.11 -4.09
N ASP A 120 0.07 -3.13 -4.85
CA ASP A 120 0.71 -4.33 -4.34
C ASP A 120 2.18 -4.34 -4.73
N LEU A 121 3.03 -4.75 -3.79
CA LEU A 121 4.46 -4.88 -4.01
C LEU A 121 5.03 -6.11 -3.32
N ILE A 122 6.15 -6.57 -3.86
CA ILE A 122 6.97 -7.62 -3.29
C ILE A 122 8.40 -7.12 -3.12
N SER A 123 9.03 -7.37 -1.97
CA SER A 123 10.48 -7.22 -1.84
C SER A 123 11.12 -8.61 -1.84
N PRO A 124 11.96 -8.93 -2.85
CA PRO A 124 12.62 -10.22 -2.94
C PRO A 124 13.71 -10.38 -1.87
N THR A 125 14.17 -9.28 -1.26
CA THR A 125 15.27 -9.28 -0.29
C THR A 125 14.86 -9.86 1.06
N ASP A 126 13.65 -9.53 1.51
CA ASP A 126 13.12 -9.87 2.84
C ASP A 126 11.82 -10.69 2.77
N GLY A 127 11.32 -10.99 1.57
CA GLY A 127 10.08 -11.74 1.37
C GLY A 127 8.82 -10.96 1.75
N LEU A 128 8.92 -9.64 1.85
CA LEU A 128 7.77 -8.77 2.09
C LEU A 128 6.81 -8.86 0.90
N HIS A 129 5.55 -9.15 1.19
CA HIS A 129 4.40 -8.87 0.34
C HIS A 129 3.62 -7.78 1.04
N LEU A 130 3.31 -6.69 0.35
CA LEU A 130 2.58 -5.55 0.92
C LEU A 130 1.51 -5.11 -0.07
N SER A 131 0.27 -5.01 0.41
CA SER A 131 -0.83 -4.32 -0.24
C SER A 131 -1.13 -3.06 0.54
N LEU A 132 -1.08 -1.89 -0.09
CA LEU A 132 -1.41 -0.59 0.51
C LEU A 132 -2.59 0.02 -0.23
N ARG A 133 -3.65 0.40 0.48
CA ARG A 133 -4.85 1.01 -0.10
C ARG A 133 -5.03 2.48 0.28
N ARG A 134 -5.82 3.21 -0.51
CA ARG A 134 -6.17 4.64 -0.38
C ARG A 134 -6.61 5.10 1.02
N ARG A 135 -7.12 4.21 1.85
CA ARG A 135 -7.57 4.50 3.22
C ARG A 135 -6.59 4.03 4.31
N GLY A 136 -5.34 3.78 3.92
CA GLY A 136 -4.31 3.26 4.81
C GLY A 136 -4.55 1.80 5.24
N PHE A 137 -5.39 1.04 4.54
CA PHE A 137 -5.46 -0.40 4.79
C PHE A 137 -4.17 -1.04 4.27
N VAL A 138 -3.56 -1.88 5.11
CA VAL A 138 -2.33 -2.59 4.77
C VAL A 138 -2.46 -4.06 5.07
N GLU A 139 -2.24 -4.87 4.04
CA GLU A 139 -2.05 -6.29 4.18
C GLU A 139 -0.56 -6.58 3.97
N THR A 140 0.07 -7.30 4.89
CA THR A 140 1.50 -7.59 4.78
C THR A 140 1.85 -8.98 5.29
N SER A 141 2.81 -9.63 4.63
CA SER A 141 3.42 -10.88 5.10
C SER A 141 4.44 -10.65 6.23
N VAL A 142 5.04 -9.47 6.31
CA VAL A 142 6.12 -9.12 7.26
C VAL A 142 5.87 -7.72 7.82
N VAL A 143 5.20 -7.66 8.99
CA VAL A 143 4.78 -6.40 9.62
C VAL A 143 5.94 -5.43 9.83
N GLN A 144 7.06 -5.90 10.39
CA GLN A 144 8.20 -5.04 10.70
C GLN A 144 8.83 -4.40 9.45
N ALA A 145 8.96 -5.15 8.35
CA ALA A 145 9.50 -4.64 7.10
C ALA A 145 8.56 -3.61 6.47
N ALA A 146 7.24 -3.88 6.50
CA ALA A 146 6.24 -2.94 6.03
C ALA A 146 6.22 -1.64 6.85
N GLU A 147 6.34 -1.72 8.17
CA GLU A 147 6.42 -0.53 9.03
C GLU A 147 7.63 0.34 8.69
N VAL A 148 8.81 -0.26 8.53
CA VAL A 148 10.03 0.48 8.16
C VAL A 148 9.85 1.17 6.80
N LEU A 149 9.43 0.41 5.78
CA LEU A 149 9.22 0.94 4.43
C LEU A 149 8.22 2.10 4.41
N LEU A 150 7.07 1.93 5.08
CA LEU A 150 6.02 2.94 5.12
C LEU A 150 6.45 4.17 5.92
N ALA A 151 7.11 4.00 7.07
CA ALA A 151 7.57 5.11 7.90
C ALA A 151 8.65 5.96 7.19
N ASP A 152 9.57 5.32 6.47
CA ASP A 152 10.61 6.01 5.72
C ASP A 152 10.01 6.73 4.49
N ALA A 153 9.11 6.07 3.75
CA ALA A 153 8.36 6.70 2.68
C ALA A 153 7.57 7.92 3.16
N TRP A 154 6.93 7.83 4.33
CA TRP A 154 6.17 8.92 4.93
C TRP A 154 7.02 10.16 5.19
N ARG A 155 8.21 9.92 5.73
CA ARG A 155 9.16 10.97 6.11
C ARG A 155 9.74 11.68 4.89
N GLU A 156 10.00 10.93 3.82
CA GLU A 156 10.62 11.47 2.62
C GLU A 156 9.61 12.17 1.71
N LEU A 157 8.48 11.52 1.45
CA LEU A 157 7.51 11.95 0.46
C LEU A 157 6.51 12.98 0.99
N HIS A 158 6.45 13.20 2.31
CA HIS A 158 5.49 14.11 2.95
C HIS A 158 4.05 13.83 2.52
N LEU A 159 3.69 12.54 2.43
CA LEU A 159 2.37 12.08 1.99
C LEU A 159 1.30 12.68 2.91
N SER A 160 0.25 13.25 2.32
CA SER A 160 -0.72 14.14 2.99
C SER A 160 -2.13 13.56 3.06
#